data_AF-A0A524KUK2-F1
#
_entry.id   AF-A0A524KUK2-F1
#
_cell.length_a   1.000
_cell.length_b   1.000
_cell.length_c   1.000
_cell.angle_alpha   90.00
_cell.angle_beta   90.00
_cell.angle_gamma   90.00
#
_symmetry.space_group_name_H-M   'P 1'
#
loop_
_entity.id
_entity.type
_entity.pdbx_description
1 polymer ?
#
loop_
_entity_poly.entity_id
_entity_poly.type
_entity_poly.pdbx_seq_one_letter_code
_entity_poly.pdbx_strand_id
1 'polypeptide(L)'
;MAPPGKKKQRLGEMLIEQGLITTHQLKDALKRQAQTGGQLGSIMVEMGYITTDDLLNTLSQQLGVPSTNLYKIEISPDLLKLMPLDKIRTLKVLPLSIDDNSITLAMVNPRDMLSIRDIEFSLGKKVHPVVVPSAQMDTAIQSLSLHPATGISGGTLEQEIRKVETKKAPSLQTLLKYLAGSTATDMLLTAGVPPSIKLSNEIKRASMVTLTPADCERYARELMTENDWEAFIENLDHDVAVTFPEIGRFRVNLYRQRNSISITLRHIKEILPSIEDLNLPQWIKEFVLMPQGLIIISGPAGHGKSTTLAALLDIINSNK
;
A
#
# COMPACT_ATOMS: atom_id res chain seq x y z
N MET A 1 48.80 1.79 -22.59
CA MET A 1 47.87 1.18 -21.62
C MET A 1 46.83 2.22 -21.25
N ALA A 2 45.58 2.02 -21.64
CA ALA A 2 44.48 2.88 -21.20
C ALA A 2 44.31 2.72 -19.67
N PRO A 3 43.99 3.79 -18.92
CA PRO A 3 43.79 3.69 -17.48
C PRO A 3 42.62 2.74 -17.18
N PRO A 4 42.71 1.92 -16.11
CA PRO A 4 41.66 0.98 -15.73
C PRO A 4 40.35 1.74 -15.50
N GLY A 5 39.30 1.36 -16.23
CA GLY A 5 37.99 2.00 -16.15
C GLY A 5 37.46 1.99 -14.72
N LYS A 6 37.16 3.19 -14.17
CA LYS A 6 36.51 3.36 -12.88
C LYS A 6 35.29 2.42 -12.81
N LYS A 7 35.31 1.46 -11.88
CA LYS A 7 34.14 0.62 -11.53
C LYS A 7 32.94 1.56 -11.35
N LYS A 8 31.81 1.30 -12.02
CA LYS A 8 30.55 2.02 -11.75
C LYS A 8 30.21 1.79 -10.28
N GLN A 9 30.45 2.78 -9.42
CA GLN A 9 30.09 2.70 -8.01
C GLN A 9 28.57 2.59 -7.89
N ARG A 10 28.12 1.63 -7.08
CA ARG A 10 26.70 1.43 -6.80
C ARG A 10 26.24 2.48 -5.80
N LEU A 11 24.99 2.95 -5.93
CA LEU A 11 24.42 3.99 -5.05
C LEU A 11 24.60 3.64 -3.57
N GLY A 12 24.28 2.40 -3.19
CA GLY A 12 24.42 1.94 -1.81
C GLY A 12 25.85 1.92 -1.28
N GLU A 13 26.85 1.67 -2.14
CA GLU A 13 28.26 1.72 -1.75
C GLU A 13 28.70 3.16 -1.51
N MET A 14 28.29 4.09 -2.38
CA MET A 14 28.58 5.52 -2.22
C MET A 14 27.97 6.09 -0.93
N LEU A 15 26.74 5.71 -0.60
CA LEU A 15 26.08 6.14 0.63
C LEU A 15 26.80 5.61 1.89
N ILE A 16 27.39 4.41 1.84
CA ILE A 16 28.23 3.88 2.93
C ILE A 16 29.56 4.63 3.00
N GLU A 17 30.23 4.85 1.87
CA GLU A 17 31.50 5.58 1.80
C GLU A 17 31.37 7.02 2.33
N GLN A 18 30.22 7.64 2.11
CA GLN A 18 29.88 8.98 2.61
C GLN A 18 29.43 8.99 4.08
N GLY A 19 29.30 7.82 4.72
CA GLY A 19 28.87 7.70 6.12
C GLY A 19 27.38 8.00 6.36
N LEU A 20 26.57 8.04 5.29
CA LEU A 20 25.14 8.34 5.37
C LEU A 20 24.30 7.14 5.80
N ILE A 21 24.76 5.92 5.46
CA ILE A 21 24.12 4.68 5.88
C ILE A 21 25.14 3.63 6.32
N THR A 22 24.68 2.67 7.11
CA THR A 22 25.44 1.48 7.50
C THR A 22 25.23 0.34 6.50
N THR A 23 26.13 -0.66 6.53
CA THR A 23 25.95 -1.90 5.76
C THR A 23 24.67 -2.66 6.14
N HIS A 24 24.23 -2.54 7.40
CA HIS A 24 22.98 -3.13 7.86
C HIS A 24 21.77 -2.45 7.19
N GLN A 25 21.69 -1.12 7.25
CA GLN A 25 20.63 -0.33 6.60
C GLN A 25 20.60 -0.58 5.08
N LEU A 26 21.75 -0.73 4.43
CA LEU A 26 21.81 -1.10 3.01
C LEU A 26 21.19 -2.48 2.76
N LYS A 27 21.49 -3.49 3.59
CA LYS A 27 20.90 -4.83 3.48
C LYS A 27 19.39 -4.79 3.69
N ASP A 28 18.92 -4.04 4.67
CA ASP A 28 17.48 -3.88 4.95
C ASP A 28 16.77 -3.21 3.77
N ALA A 29 17.33 -2.13 3.24
CA ALA A 29 16.79 -1.42 2.09
C ALA A 29 16.80 -2.28 0.82
N LEU A 30 17.83 -3.09 0.59
CA LEU A 30 17.88 -4.05 -0.53
C LEU A 30 16.86 -5.17 -0.38
N LYS A 31 16.66 -5.67 0.85
CA LYS A 31 15.61 -6.66 1.16
C LYS A 31 14.25 -6.06 0.87
N ARG A 32 13.99 -4.82 1.30
CA ARG A 32 12.76 -4.09 0.96
C ARG A 32 12.63 -3.83 -0.54
N GLN A 33 13.69 -3.44 -1.24
CA GLN A 33 13.68 -3.26 -2.70
C GLN A 33 13.34 -4.56 -3.44
N ALA A 34 13.87 -5.69 -3.00
CA ALA A 34 13.50 -7.00 -3.53
C ALA A 34 12.03 -7.37 -3.24
N GLN A 35 11.44 -6.78 -2.19
CA GLN A 35 10.05 -6.99 -1.79
C GLN A 35 9.06 -6.08 -2.51
N THR A 36 9.35 -4.79 -2.61
CA THR A 36 8.45 -3.77 -3.13
C THR A 36 8.73 -3.40 -4.57
N GLY A 37 9.91 -3.76 -5.10
CA GLY A 37 10.44 -3.19 -6.33
C GLY A 37 10.78 -1.70 -6.17
N GLY A 38 11.12 -1.04 -7.27
CA GLY A 38 11.43 0.39 -7.30
C GLY A 38 12.92 0.72 -7.11
N GLN A 39 13.21 2.00 -6.92
CA GLN A 39 14.58 2.49 -6.79
C GLN A 39 15.05 2.46 -5.33
N LEU A 40 16.22 1.87 -5.11
CA LEU A 40 16.84 1.73 -3.78
C LEU A 40 16.91 3.05 -3.02
N GLY A 41 17.28 4.14 -3.70
CA GLY A 41 17.38 5.47 -3.09
C GLY A 41 16.06 5.98 -2.54
N SER A 42 14.97 5.90 -3.31
CA SER A 42 13.64 6.30 -2.85
C SER A 42 13.20 5.49 -1.61
N ILE A 43 13.46 4.18 -1.62
CA ILE A 43 13.15 3.30 -0.49
C ILE A 43 13.94 3.70 0.75
N MET A 44 15.20 4.08 0.62
CA MET A 44 16.01 4.54 1.76
C MET A 44 15.48 5.85 2.36
N VAL A 45 14.95 6.76 1.54
CA VAL A 45 14.26 7.97 2.01
C VAL A 45 12.96 7.61 2.74
N GLU A 46 12.14 6.73 2.16
CA GLU A 46 10.90 6.25 2.79
C GLU A 46 11.15 5.54 4.14
N MET A 47 12.25 4.79 4.25
CA MET A 47 12.67 4.12 5.48
C MET A 47 13.28 5.08 6.51
N GLY A 48 13.48 6.36 6.15
CA GLY A 48 14.09 7.37 7.01
C GLY A 48 15.59 7.17 7.24
N TYR A 49 16.27 6.38 6.40
CA TYR A 49 17.71 6.15 6.52
C TYR A 49 18.55 7.30 5.98
N ILE A 50 18.05 8.00 4.96
CA ILE A 50 18.69 9.17 4.36
C ILE A 50 17.65 10.24 4.09
N THR A 51 18.07 11.50 3.98
CA THR A 51 17.17 12.57 3.53
C THR A 51 17.09 12.61 2.02
N THR A 52 16.05 13.30 1.50
CA THR A 52 15.92 13.56 0.06
C THR A 52 17.14 14.32 -0.49
N ASP A 53 17.66 15.29 0.26
CA ASP A 53 18.79 16.10 -0.18
C ASP A 53 20.08 15.24 -0.23
N ASP A 54 20.28 14.31 0.72
CA ASP A 54 21.37 13.33 0.67
C ASP A 54 21.31 12.45 -0.58
N LEU A 55 20.11 11.94 -0.89
CA LEU A 55 19.89 11.13 -2.08
C LEU A 55 20.18 11.91 -3.37
N LEU A 56 19.68 13.13 -3.49
CA LEU A 56 19.88 13.99 -4.66
C LEU A 56 21.36 14.28 -4.88
N ASN A 57 22.08 14.69 -3.82
CA ASN A 57 23.52 14.93 -3.87
C ASN A 57 24.29 13.70 -4.35
N THR A 58 23.95 12.52 -3.81
CA THR A 58 24.61 11.27 -4.18
C THR A 58 24.32 10.88 -5.63
N LEU A 59 23.05 11.00 -6.08
CA LEU A 59 22.66 10.71 -7.46
C LEU A 59 23.35 11.65 -8.45
N SER A 60 23.46 12.94 -8.11
CA SER A 60 24.15 13.91 -8.96
C SER A 60 25.61 13.54 -9.18
N GLN A 61 26.31 13.19 -8.09
CA GLN A 61 27.71 12.73 -8.16
C GLN A 61 27.85 11.41 -8.93
N GLN A 62 26.96 10.45 -8.70
CA GLN A 62 27.01 9.14 -9.34
C GLN A 62 26.80 9.22 -10.85
N LEU A 63 25.87 10.08 -11.29
CA LEU A 63 25.41 10.14 -12.68
C LEU A 63 26.10 11.24 -13.48
N GLY A 64 26.78 12.19 -12.81
CA GLY A 64 27.50 13.29 -13.45
C GLY A 64 26.57 14.34 -14.05
N VAL A 65 25.35 14.45 -13.54
CA VAL A 65 24.34 15.42 -13.98
C VAL A 65 23.73 16.15 -12.77
N PRO A 66 23.21 17.37 -12.92
CA PRO A 66 22.53 18.07 -11.82
C PRO A 66 21.33 17.26 -11.31
N SER A 67 20.97 17.44 -10.04
CA SER A 67 19.78 16.86 -9.43
C SER A 67 18.85 17.95 -8.92
N THR A 68 17.54 17.69 -8.88
CA THR A 68 16.57 18.64 -8.30
C THR A 68 15.50 17.95 -7.48
N ASN A 69 14.93 18.70 -6.54
CA ASN A 69 13.77 18.28 -5.76
C ASN A 69 12.50 18.84 -6.42
N LEU A 70 11.65 17.98 -6.99
CA LEU A 70 10.42 18.39 -7.67
C LEU A 70 9.41 19.07 -6.74
N TYR A 71 9.51 18.86 -5.43
CA TYR A 71 8.65 19.52 -4.45
C TYR A 71 9.05 20.98 -4.19
N LYS A 72 10.20 21.44 -4.68
CA LYS A 72 10.71 22.80 -4.47
C LYS A 72 10.66 23.68 -5.73
N ILE A 73 10.08 23.20 -6.83
CA ILE A 73 10.08 23.89 -8.12
C ILE A 73 8.68 24.27 -8.59
N GLU A 74 8.59 25.24 -9.49
CA GLU A 74 7.34 25.61 -10.16
C GLU A 74 7.49 25.39 -11.67
N ILE A 75 6.51 24.73 -12.27
CA ILE A 75 6.46 24.38 -13.69
C ILE A 75 5.17 24.97 -14.25
N SER A 76 5.32 25.86 -15.22
CA SER A 76 4.18 26.52 -15.86
C SER A 76 3.38 25.55 -16.75
N PRO A 77 2.06 25.75 -16.91
CA PRO A 77 1.23 24.94 -17.79
C PRO A 77 1.73 24.91 -19.25
N ASP A 78 2.29 26.01 -19.74
CA ASP A 78 2.75 26.12 -21.13
C ASP A 78 3.97 25.23 -21.41
N LEU A 79 4.83 25.04 -20.41
CA LEU A 79 5.96 24.14 -20.49
C LEU A 79 5.52 22.66 -20.58
N LEU A 80 4.42 22.31 -19.90
CA LEU A 80 3.83 20.96 -19.96
C LEU A 80 3.20 20.66 -21.32
N LYS A 81 2.66 21.68 -22.01
CA LYS A 81 2.06 21.53 -23.35
C LYS A 81 3.08 21.17 -24.43
N LEU A 82 4.37 21.37 -24.17
CA LEU A 82 5.43 21.03 -25.12
C LEU A 82 5.46 19.54 -25.45
N MET A 83 4.95 18.68 -24.56
CA MET A 83 4.92 17.24 -24.78
C MET A 83 3.57 16.64 -24.38
N PRO A 84 3.06 15.65 -25.13
CA PRO A 84 1.88 14.91 -24.73
C PRO A 84 2.07 14.21 -23.37
N LEU A 85 1.02 14.21 -22.54
CA LEU A 85 1.03 13.57 -21.22
C LEU A 85 1.40 12.08 -21.29
N ASP A 86 0.97 11.38 -22.34
CA ASP A 86 1.32 9.97 -22.55
C ASP A 86 2.83 9.77 -22.76
N LYS A 87 3.51 10.71 -23.43
CA LYS A 87 4.96 10.68 -23.63
C LYS A 87 5.68 10.97 -22.32
N ILE A 88 5.23 11.96 -21.55
CA ILE A 88 5.69 12.27 -20.17
C ILE A 88 5.60 11.02 -19.28
N ARG A 89 4.46 10.31 -19.31
CA ARG A 89 4.22 9.12 -18.50
C ARG A 89 5.06 7.93 -18.92
N THR A 90 5.12 7.65 -20.23
CA THR A 90 5.80 6.46 -20.77
C THR A 90 7.31 6.57 -20.60
N LEU A 91 7.88 7.74 -20.89
CA LEU A 91 9.32 8.00 -20.79
C LEU A 91 9.74 8.41 -19.36
N LYS A 92 8.79 8.67 -18.45
CA LYS A 92 9.03 9.18 -17.09
C LYS A 92 9.95 10.40 -17.07
N VAL A 93 9.56 11.42 -17.84
CA VAL A 93 10.30 12.68 -17.95
C VAL A 93 9.37 13.87 -17.74
N LEU A 94 9.93 14.99 -17.27
CA LEU A 94 9.15 16.20 -17.00
C LEU A 94 9.95 17.45 -17.39
N PRO A 95 9.43 18.33 -18.27
CA PRO A 95 10.13 19.54 -18.66
C PRO A 95 10.17 20.54 -17.48
N LEU A 96 11.34 21.11 -17.21
CA LEU A 96 11.58 22.05 -16.09
C LEU A 96 11.79 23.49 -16.55
N SER A 97 12.49 23.69 -17.66
CA SER A 97 12.68 24.99 -18.30
C SER A 97 12.96 24.80 -19.78
N ILE A 98 12.71 25.83 -20.58
CA ILE A 98 12.98 25.84 -22.01
C ILE A 98 13.62 27.16 -22.42
N ASP A 99 14.65 27.06 -23.26
CA ASP A 99 15.33 28.18 -23.89
C ASP A 99 15.28 28.02 -25.42
N ASP A 100 15.90 28.94 -26.17
CA ASP A 100 15.86 28.93 -27.63
C ASP A 100 16.45 27.65 -28.25
N ASN A 101 17.53 27.12 -27.68
CA ASN A 101 18.25 25.97 -28.25
C ASN A 101 18.23 24.71 -27.36
N SER A 102 17.66 24.82 -26.15
CA SER A 102 17.75 23.75 -25.15
C SER A 102 16.51 23.63 -24.28
N ILE A 103 16.32 22.44 -23.70
CA ILE A 103 15.29 22.15 -22.71
C ILE A 103 15.92 21.45 -21.51
N THR A 104 15.63 21.94 -20.30
CA THR A 104 16.01 21.25 -19.06
C THR A 104 14.94 20.22 -18.74
N LEU A 105 15.34 18.96 -18.57
CA LEU A 105 14.41 17.85 -18.45
C LEU A 105 14.70 17.04 -17.18
N ALA A 106 13.72 16.96 -16.28
CA ALA A 106 13.79 16.04 -15.15
C ALA A 106 13.62 14.61 -15.65
N MET A 107 14.53 13.72 -15.24
CA MET A 107 14.54 12.32 -15.63
C MET A 107 14.86 11.42 -14.44
N VAL A 108 14.19 10.27 -14.36
CA VAL A 108 14.52 9.22 -13.38
C VAL A 108 15.82 8.48 -13.75
N ASN A 109 16.09 8.35 -15.05
CA ASN A 109 17.33 7.78 -15.58
C ASN A 109 17.94 8.70 -16.66
N PRO A 110 18.88 9.58 -16.30
CA PRO A 110 19.53 10.49 -17.25
C PRO A 110 20.51 9.79 -18.21
N ARG A 111 20.70 8.47 -18.09
CA ARG A 111 21.55 7.67 -19.01
C ARG A 111 20.75 7.02 -20.13
N ASP A 112 19.43 7.21 -20.15
CA ASP A 112 18.58 6.73 -21.22
C ASP A 112 18.73 7.61 -22.47
N MET A 113 19.75 7.29 -23.26
CA MET A 113 20.06 8.01 -24.49
C MET A 113 18.97 7.88 -25.57
N LEU A 114 18.12 6.85 -25.50
CA LEU A 114 17.01 6.69 -26.45
C LEU A 114 15.93 7.73 -26.14
N SER A 115 15.48 7.79 -24.87
CA SER A 115 14.53 8.82 -24.42
C SER A 115 15.03 10.24 -24.68
N ILE A 116 16.32 10.50 -24.43
CA ILE A 116 16.94 11.80 -24.71
C ILE A 116 16.83 12.13 -26.21
N ARG A 117 17.30 11.24 -27.09
CA ARG A 117 17.30 11.47 -28.55
C ARG A 117 15.89 11.62 -29.11
N ASP A 118 14.94 10.83 -28.63
CA ASP A 118 13.54 10.89 -29.07
C ASP A 118 12.85 12.20 -28.69
N ILE A 119 13.28 12.82 -27.59
CA ILE A 119 12.80 14.14 -27.16
C ILE A 119 13.51 15.24 -27.93
N GLU A 120 14.84 15.17 -28.08
CA GLU A 120 15.61 16.12 -28.89
C GLU A 120 15.09 16.19 -30.32
N PHE A 121 14.83 15.04 -30.95
CA PHE A 121 14.27 14.96 -32.31
C PHE A 121 12.87 15.57 -32.38
N SER A 122 12.00 15.27 -31.41
CA SER A 122 10.61 15.72 -31.39
C SER A 122 10.46 17.22 -31.11
N LEU A 123 11.39 17.83 -30.35
CA LEU A 123 11.32 19.23 -29.94
C LEU A 123 12.30 20.13 -30.71
N GLY A 124 13.25 19.55 -31.46
CA GLY A 124 14.30 20.28 -32.15
C GLY A 124 15.25 21.05 -31.22
N LYS A 125 15.34 20.64 -29.95
CA LYS A 125 16.10 21.32 -28.89
C LYS A 125 17.01 20.33 -28.18
N LYS A 126 18.19 20.78 -27.76
CA LYS A 126 19.14 19.96 -27.01
C LYS A 126 18.61 19.69 -25.60
N VAL A 127 18.70 18.46 -25.11
CA VAL A 127 18.22 18.10 -23.77
C VAL A 127 19.33 18.25 -22.74
N HIS A 128 19.05 18.98 -21.66
CA HIS A 128 19.87 19.05 -20.45
C HIS A 128 19.20 18.23 -19.35
N PRO A 129 19.67 16.99 -19.09
CA PRO A 129 19.02 16.12 -18.11
C PRO A 129 19.34 16.56 -16.69
N VAL A 130 18.32 16.52 -15.84
CA VAL A 130 18.40 16.70 -14.38
C VAL A 130 17.84 15.45 -13.73
N VAL A 131 18.58 14.83 -12.82
CA VAL A 131 18.11 13.63 -12.14
C VAL A 131 17.13 13.98 -11.02
N VAL A 132 16.06 13.19 -10.91
CA VAL A 132 15.09 13.26 -9.81
C VAL A 132 14.79 11.85 -9.28
N PRO A 133 14.40 11.70 -7.99
CA PRO A 133 14.01 10.41 -7.45
C PRO A 133 12.73 9.90 -8.13
N SER A 134 12.65 8.59 -8.38
CA SER A 134 11.46 7.99 -9.03
C SER A 134 10.16 8.33 -8.29
N ALA A 135 10.17 8.33 -6.95
CA ALA A 135 8.97 8.62 -6.17
C ALA A 135 8.41 10.02 -6.46
N GLN A 136 9.29 11.02 -6.59
CA GLN A 136 8.87 12.39 -6.90
C GLN A 136 8.31 12.50 -8.32
N MET A 137 8.94 11.82 -9.29
CA MET A 137 8.46 11.79 -10.68
C MET A 137 7.08 11.12 -10.76
N ASP A 138 6.90 9.99 -10.06
CA ASP A 138 5.63 9.27 -10.03
C ASP A 138 4.51 10.14 -9.42
N THR A 139 4.80 10.89 -8.34
CA THR A 139 3.86 11.89 -7.79
C THR A 139 3.53 12.99 -8.80
N ALA A 140 4.55 13.56 -9.47
CA ALA A 140 4.35 14.64 -10.43
C ALA A 140 3.46 14.19 -11.60
N ILE A 141 3.70 13.01 -12.16
CA ILE A 141 2.88 12.44 -13.25
C ILE A 141 1.45 12.15 -12.79
N GLN A 142 1.28 11.67 -11.56
CA GLN A 142 -0.06 11.44 -10.99
C GLN A 142 -0.83 12.76 -10.85
N SER A 143 -0.18 13.80 -10.32
CA SER A 143 -0.76 15.14 -10.20
C SER A 143 -1.22 15.68 -11.55
N LEU A 144 -0.36 15.57 -12.58
CA LEU A 144 -0.69 15.97 -13.96
C LEU A 144 -1.87 15.22 -14.56
N SER A 145 -2.02 13.93 -14.22
CA SER A 145 -3.13 13.10 -14.72
C SER A 145 -4.47 13.52 -14.12
N LEU A 146 -4.46 14.04 -12.88
CA LEU A 146 -5.66 14.52 -12.19
C LEU A 146 -5.98 15.98 -12.57
N HIS A 147 -4.96 16.81 -12.76
CA HIS A 147 -5.12 18.24 -13.06
C HIS A 147 -4.22 18.69 -14.24
N PRO A 148 -4.57 18.36 -15.50
CA PRO A 148 -3.69 18.62 -16.65
C PRO A 148 -3.44 20.10 -16.97
N ALA A 149 -4.33 20.99 -16.51
CA ALA A 149 -4.35 22.40 -16.90
C ALA A 149 -3.67 23.35 -15.89
N THR A 150 -3.34 22.88 -14.68
CA THR A 150 -2.96 23.76 -13.55
C THR A 150 -1.46 23.96 -13.37
N GLY A 151 -0.61 23.40 -14.24
CA GLY A 151 0.84 23.43 -14.01
C GLY A 151 1.23 22.54 -12.83
N ILE A 152 2.49 22.63 -12.40
CA ILE A 152 2.97 21.96 -11.19
C ILE A 152 3.59 23.02 -10.29
N SER A 153 3.04 23.23 -9.10
CA SER A 153 3.71 23.99 -8.05
C SER A 153 4.25 23.01 -7.01
N GLY A 154 5.53 23.14 -6.66
CA GLY A 154 6.21 22.27 -5.70
C GLY A 154 5.51 22.26 -4.34
N GLY A 155 5.05 23.43 -3.87
CA GLY A 155 4.22 23.54 -2.67
C GLY A 155 2.85 22.84 -2.80
N THR A 156 2.27 22.77 -4.00
CA THR A 156 1.05 22.00 -4.28
C THR A 156 1.35 20.50 -4.35
N LEU A 157 2.50 20.06 -4.87
CA LEU A 157 2.92 18.65 -4.82
C LEU A 157 3.22 18.19 -3.39
N GLU A 158 3.87 19.03 -2.58
CA GLU A 158 4.11 18.78 -1.16
C GLU A 158 2.79 18.76 -0.37
N GLN A 159 1.86 19.65 -0.70
CA GLN A 159 0.52 19.66 -0.11
C GLN A 159 -0.41 18.57 -0.65
N GLU A 160 -0.23 18.12 -1.89
CA GLU A 160 -0.93 16.97 -2.47
C GLU A 160 -0.39 15.68 -1.88
N ILE A 161 0.90 15.59 -1.57
CA ILE A 161 1.42 14.54 -0.71
C ILE A 161 0.83 14.66 0.67
N ARG A 162 0.79 15.84 1.32
CA ARG A 162 0.07 15.99 2.60
C ARG A 162 -1.43 15.67 2.48
N LYS A 163 -2.08 15.93 1.35
CA LYS A 163 -3.53 15.68 1.13
C LYS A 163 -3.83 14.22 0.75
N VAL A 164 -2.95 13.56 -0.01
CA VAL A 164 -2.96 12.13 -0.34
C VAL A 164 -2.52 11.31 0.88
N GLU A 165 -1.57 11.81 1.68
CA GLU A 165 -1.22 11.34 3.03
C GLU A 165 -2.32 11.64 4.07
N THR A 166 -3.24 12.58 3.82
CA THR A 166 -4.45 12.79 4.66
C THR A 166 -5.66 11.95 4.26
N LYS A 167 -5.45 10.88 3.51
CA LYS A 167 -6.12 9.64 3.91
C LYS A 167 -5.05 8.64 4.31
N LYS A 168 -4.49 8.85 5.51
CA LYS A 168 -3.83 7.76 6.24
C LYS A 168 -4.72 6.54 6.12
N ALA A 169 -4.12 5.39 5.81
CA ALA A 169 -4.83 4.14 5.90
C ALA A 169 -5.49 4.09 7.29
N PRO A 170 -6.79 3.75 7.37
CA PRO A 170 -7.54 3.78 8.62
C PRO A 170 -6.79 2.99 9.69
N SER A 171 -6.88 3.41 10.95
CA SER A 171 -6.30 2.60 12.03
C SER A 171 -6.90 1.20 12.02
N LEU A 172 -6.18 0.20 12.54
CA LEU A 172 -6.72 -1.15 12.67
C LEU A 172 -8.05 -1.12 13.47
N GLN A 173 -8.09 -0.33 14.54
CA GLN A 173 -9.29 -0.17 15.35
C GLN A 173 -10.49 0.36 14.55
N THR A 174 -10.27 1.30 13.62
CA THR A 174 -11.31 1.80 12.70
C THR A 174 -11.81 0.70 11.76
N LEU A 175 -10.90 -0.11 11.21
CA LEU A 175 -11.24 -1.23 10.33
C LEU A 175 -12.05 -2.30 11.07
N LEU A 176 -11.65 -2.65 12.29
CA LEU A 176 -12.36 -3.61 13.13
C LEU A 176 -13.77 -3.11 13.51
N LYS A 177 -13.89 -1.83 13.92
CA LYS A 177 -15.21 -1.20 14.18
C LYS A 177 -16.10 -1.20 12.94
N TYR A 178 -15.53 -0.89 11.78
CA TYR A 178 -16.26 -0.92 10.50
C TYR A 178 -16.75 -2.33 10.18
N LEU A 179 -15.91 -3.35 10.34
CA LEU A 179 -16.31 -4.74 10.12
C LEU A 179 -17.41 -5.16 11.12
N ALA A 180 -17.20 -4.90 12.41
CA ALA A 180 -18.13 -5.29 13.48
C ALA A 180 -19.51 -4.62 13.37
N GLY A 181 -19.55 -3.35 12.94
CA GLY A 181 -20.78 -2.61 12.72
C GLY A 181 -21.47 -2.86 11.37
N SER A 182 -20.90 -3.71 10.52
CA SER A 182 -21.45 -4.03 9.19
C SER A 182 -22.10 -5.42 9.16
N THR A 183 -22.86 -5.71 8.11
CA THR A 183 -23.36 -7.06 7.82
C THR A 183 -22.31 -7.98 7.18
N ALA A 184 -21.08 -7.48 6.95
CA ALA A 184 -20.01 -8.26 6.34
C ALA A 184 -19.48 -9.33 7.31
N THR A 185 -19.11 -10.49 6.76
CA THR A 185 -18.58 -11.61 7.55
C THR A 185 -17.06 -11.55 7.67
N ASP A 186 -16.40 -11.06 6.63
CA ASP A 186 -14.94 -11.04 6.52
C ASP A 186 -14.48 -9.69 5.97
N MET A 187 -13.30 -9.24 6.39
CA MET A 187 -12.55 -8.15 5.78
C MET A 187 -11.20 -8.67 5.31
N LEU A 188 -10.80 -8.29 4.10
CA LEU A 188 -9.52 -8.65 3.50
C LEU A 188 -8.66 -7.39 3.37
N LEU A 189 -7.47 -7.44 3.95
CA LEU A 189 -6.46 -6.40 3.90
C LEU A 189 -5.28 -6.90 3.10
N THR A 190 -5.10 -6.36 1.90
CA THR A 190 -4.03 -6.75 0.97
C THR A 190 -3.40 -5.48 0.40
N ALA A 191 -2.07 -5.44 0.36
CA ALA A 191 -1.34 -4.32 -0.21
C ALA A 191 -1.66 -4.13 -1.71
N GLY A 192 -1.64 -2.87 -2.16
CA GLY A 192 -1.90 -2.48 -3.54
C GLY A 192 -3.39 -2.34 -3.89
N VAL A 193 -4.30 -2.62 -2.95
CA VAL A 193 -5.74 -2.46 -3.13
C VAL A 193 -6.41 -1.87 -1.87
N PRO A 194 -7.59 -1.22 -2.00
CA PRO A 194 -8.37 -0.84 -0.82
C PRO A 194 -8.82 -2.05 0.00
N PRO A 195 -9.08 -1.89 1.32
CA PRO A 195 -9.73 -2.91 2.14
C PRO A 195 -10.97 -3.45 1.46
N SER A 196 -11.14 -4.77 1.45
CA SER A 196 -12.34 -5.42 0.95
C SER A 196 -13.17 -5.97 2.08
N ILE A 197 -14.48 -6.05 1.89
CA ILE A 197 -15.40 -6.75 2.77
C ILE A 197 -16.17 -7.81 2.00
N LYS A 198 -16.53 -8.90 2.68
CA LYS A 198 -17.37 -9.97 2.14
C LYS A 198 -18.81 -9.77 2.59
N LEU A 199 -19.68 -9.39 1.66
CA LEU A 199 -21.12 -9.14 1.87
C LEU A 199 -21.92 -10.15 1.05
N SER A 200 -22.79 -10.94 1.71
CA SER A 200 -23.66 -11.92 1.03
C SER A 200 -22.92 -12.82 0.03
N ASN A 201 -21.72 -13.26 0.41
CA ASN A 201 -20.81 -14.09 -0.37
C ASN A 201 -20.09 -13.40 -1.56
N GLU A 202 -20.29 -12.09 -1.76
CA GLU A 202 -19.54 -11.26 -2.72
C GLU A 202 -18.44 -10.45 -2.02
N ILE A 203 -17.31 -10.26 -2.69
CA ILE A 203 -16.22 -9.39 -2.21
C ILE A 203 -16.40 -8.01 -2.82
N LYS A 204 -16.53 -6.98 -1.96
CA LYS A 204 -16.65 -5.58 -2.37
C LYS A 204 -15.53 -4.73 -1.78
N ARG A 205 -15.01 -3.79 -2.56
CA ARG A 205 -14.01 -2.82 -2.08
C ARG A 205 -14.69 -1.77 -1.22
N ALA A 206 -14.16 -1.52 -0.03
CA ALA A 206 -14.60 -0.43 0.82
C ALA A 206 -14.17 0.91 0.19
N SER A 207 -14.94 1.97 0.43
CA SER A 207 -14.63 3.34 -0.01
C SER A 207 -13.52 3.98 0.83
N MET A 208 -12.36 3.32 0.89
CA MET A 208 -11.19 3.65 1.69
C MET A 208 -9.95 3.74 0.77
N VAL A 209 -8.81 4.20 1.32
CA VAL A 209 -7.56 4.25 0.56
C VAL A 209 -6.98 2.87 0.28
N THR A 210 -6.20 2.81 -0.80
CA THR A 210 -5.33 1.68 -1.12
C THR A 210 -4.32 1.44 0.01
N LEU A 211 -4.23 0.19 0.46
CA LEU A 211 -3.27 -0.19 1.51
C LEU A 211 -1.86 -0.33 0.93
N THR A 212 -0.86 0.12 1.68
CA THR A 212 0.55 -0.13 1.37
C THR A 212 1.07 -1.38 2.08
N PRO A 213 2.21 -1.97 1.66
CA PRO A 213 2.84 -3.05 2.42
C PRO A 213 3.15 -2.68 3.88
N ALA A 214 3.52 -1.42 4.12
CA ALA A 214 3.78 -0.89 5.45
C ALA A 214 2.51 -0.84 6.32
N ASP A 215 1.36 -0.51 5.73
CA ASP A 215 0.08 -0.55 6.45
C ASP A 215 -0.28 -1.98 6.86
N CYS A 216 -0.14 -2.94 5.94
CA CYS A 216 -0.39 -4.35 6.24
C CYS A 216 0.56 -4.90 7.32
N GLU A 217 1.84 -4.53 7.30
CA GLU A 217 2.79 -4.90 8.35
C GLU A 217 2.43 -4.28 9.70
N ARG A 218 2.07 -2.99 9.72
CA ARG A 218 1.59 -2.30 10.93
C ARG A 218 0.39 -3.03 11.53
N TYR A 219 -0.62 -3.36 10.72
CA TYR A 219 -1.79 -4.10 11.19
C TYR A 219 -1.44 -5.50 11.71
N ALA A 220 -0.54 -6.21 11.03
CA ALA A 220 -0.10 -7.54 11.47
C ALA A 220 0.61 -7.48 12.84
N ARG A 221 1.47 -6.48 13.05
CA ARG A 221 2.15 -6.22 14.33
C ARG A 221 1.16 -5.88 15.45
N GLU A 222 0.11 -5.12 15.16
CA GLU A 222 -0.94 -4.81 16.14
C GLU A 222 -1.84 -6.03 16.47
N LEU A 223 -1.90 -7.05 15.60
CA LEU A 223 -2.74 -8.25 15.76
C LEU A 223 -2.03 -9.44 16.41
N MET A 224 -0.70 -9.41 16.52
CA MET A 224 0.12 -10.55 16.95
C MET A 224 0.93 -10.20 18.19
N THR A 225 1.10 -11.16 19.09
CA THR A 225 2.12 -11.06 20.15
C THR A 225 3.52 -11.24 19.57
N GLU A 226 4.59 -10.95 20.32
CA GLU A 226 5.96 -11.22 19.85
C GLU A 226 6.17 -12.71 19.54
N ASN A 227 5.61 -13.62 20.34
CA ASN A 227 5.68 -15.06 20.09
C ASN A 227 4.96 -15.45 18.78
N ASP A 228 3.78 -14.87 18.54
CA ASP A 228 3.04 -15.07 17.28
C ASP A 228 3.81 -14.52 16.08
N TRP A 229 4.48 -13.38 16.26
CA TRP A 229 5.29 -12.75 15.23
C TRP A 229 6.49 -13.62 14.84
N GLU A 230 7.21 -14.17 15.82
CA GLU A 230 8.31 -15.10 15.57
C GLU A 230 7.82 -16.34 14.79
N ALA A 231 6.72 -16.94 15.23
CA ALA A 231 6.10 -18.08 14.55
C ALA A 231 5.67 -17.74 13.11
N PHE A 232 5.11 -16.55 12.88
CA PHE A 232 4.74 -16.07 11.55
C PHE A 232 5.95 -15.84 10.65
N ILE A 233 7.06 -15.32 11.18
CA ILE A 233 8.29 -15.10 10.39
C ILE A 233 8.90 -16.44 9.94
N GLU A 234 8.79 -17.48 10.76
CA GLU A 234 9.27 -18.82 10.43
C GLU A 234 8.34 -19.54 9.43
N ASN A 235 7.04 -19.55 9.69
CA ASN A 235 6.07 -20.36 8.93
C ASN A 235 5.45 -19.64 7.73
N LEU A 236 5.57 -18.30 7.66
CA LEU A 236 5.00 -17.42 6.63
C LEU A 236 3.46 -17.34 6.62
N ASP A 237 2.79 -18.08 7.48
CA ASP A 237 1.37 -17.94 7.81
C ASP A 237 1.12 -18.13 9.31
N HIS A 238 0.00 -17.59 9.80
CA HIS A 238 -0.42 -17.72 11.19
C HIS A 238 -1.93 -17.50 11.33
N ASP A 239 -2.59 -18.30 12.16
CA ASP A 239 -4.02 -18.15 12.50
C ASP A 239 -4.14 -17.85 13.99
N VAL A 240 -4.76 -16.71 14.32
CA VAL A 240 -4.93 -16.26 15.70
C VAL A 240 -6.37 -15.84 15.97
N ALA A 241 -6.80 -15.98 17.22
CA ALA A 241 -8.03 -15.37 17.71
C ALA A 241 -7.69 -14.18 18.60
N VAL A 242 -8.16 -12.99 18.23
CA VAL A 242 -7.93 -11.74 18.97
C VAL A 242 -9.24 -11.20 19.52
N THR A 243 -9.15 -10.59 20.70
CA THR A 243 -10.29 -9.93 21.36
C THR A 243 -9.95 -8.47 21.55
N PHE A 244 -10.79 -7.58 21.01
CA PHE A 244 -10.67 -6.15 21.20
C PHE A 244 -11.81 -5.68 22.12
N PRO A 245 -11.51 -5.17 23.33
CA PRO A 245 -12.52 -4.63 24.23
C PRO A 245 -13.42 -3.62 23.50
N GLU A 246 -14.73 -3.70 23.75
CA GLU A 246 -15.77 -2.84 23.15
C GLU A 246 -16.00 -2.98 21.64
N ILE A 247 -15.22 -3.81 20.93
CA ILE A 247 -15.35 -4.01 19.47
C ILE A 247 -15.82 -5.43 19.16
N GLY A 248 -15.26 -6.42 19.83
CA GLY A 248 -15.62 -7.84 19.67
C GLY A 248 -14.44 -8.76 19.42
N ARG A 249 -14.76 -10.01 19.08
CA ARG A 249 -13.78 -11.08 18.82
C ARG A 249 -13.59 -11.29 17.32
N PHE A 250 -12.36 -11.56 16.93
CA PHE A 250 -12.00 -11.77 15.54
C PHE A 250 -11.12 -13.00 15.40
N ARG A 251 -11.40 -13.80 14.36
CA ARG A 251 -10.45 -14.79 13.86
C ARG A 251 -9.63 -14.13 12.75
N VAL A 252 -8.33 -14.21 12.87
CA VAL A 252 -7.38 -13.54 12.00
C VAL A 252 -6.54 -14.59 11.32
N ASN A 253 -6.49 -14.56 10.00
CA ASN A 253 -5.57 -15.37 9.22
C ASN A 253 -4.58 -14.43 8.52
N LEU A 254 -3.31 -14.56 8.87
CA LEU A 254 -2.21 -13.80 8.31
C LEU A 254 -1.37 -14.73 7.45
N TYR A 255 -0.97 -14.27 6.26
CA TYR A 255 -0.10 -15.05 5.38
C TYR A 255 0.71 -14.14 4.47
N ARG A 256 1.87 -14.62 4.02
CA ARG A 256 2.69 -13.93 3.03
C ARG A 256 2.15 -14.17 1.62
N GLN A 257 1.89 -13.08 0.90
CA GLN A 257 1.47 -13.09 -0.50
C GLN A 257 2.28 -12.06 -1.29
N ARG A 258 3.00 -12.52 -2.33
CA ARG A 258 3.80 -11.66 -3.23
C ARG A 258 4.68 -10.65 -2.46
N ASN A 259 5.41 -11.15 -1.46
CA ASN A 259 6.29 -10.36 -0.58
C ASN A 259 5.61 -9.34 0.37
N SER A 260 4.28 -9.24 0.39
CA SER A 260 3.51 -8.49 1.40
C SER A 260 2.82 -9.43 2.39
N ILE A 261 2.39 -8.89 3.54
CA ILE A 261 1.46 -9.58 4.44
C ILE A 261 0.04 -9.34 3.93
N SER A 262 -0.75 -10.40 3.85
CA SER A 262 -2.19 -10.37 3.63
C SER A 262 -2.88 -10.78 4.93
N ILE A 263 -3.97 -10.09 5.29
CA ILE A 263 -4.71 -10.33 6.53
C ILE A 263 -6.18 -10.54 6.17
N THR A 264 -6.74 -11.63 6.67
CA THR A 264 -8.19 -11.87 6.65
C THR A 264 -8.72 -11.77 8.06
N LEU A 265 -9.62 -10.83 8.30
CA LEU A 265 -10.32 -10.63 9.56
C LEU A 265 -11.72 -11.20 9.43
N ARG A 266 -12.11 -12.13 10.30
CA ARG A 266 -13.49 -12.61 10.42
C ARG A 266 -14.05 -12.17 11.75
N HIS A 267 -15.14 -11.41 11.72
CA HIS A 267 -15.85 -11.03 12.94
C HIS A 267 -16.59 -12.24 13.51
N ILE A 268 -16.28 -12.60 14.74
CA ILE A 268 -16.98 -13.63 15.50
C ILE A 268 -18.13 -12.93 16.22
N LYS A 269 -19.35 -13.10 15.70
CA LYS A 269 -20.54 -12.53 16.34
C LYS A 269 -20.73 -13.18 17.70
N GLU A 270 -20.64 -12.38 18.77
CA GLU A 270 -20.91 -12.84 20.13
C GLU A 270 -22.41 -12.91 20.43
N ILE A 271 -23.23 -12.15 19.69
CA ILE A 271 -24.68 -12.19 19.83
C ILE A 271 -25.21 -13.30 18.92
N LEU A 272 -25.52 -14.44 19.55
CA LEU A 272 -26.39 -15.44 18.95
C LEU A 272 -27.78 -14.81 18.84
N PRO A 273 -28.35 -14.70 17.62
CA PRO A 273 -29.68 -14.14 17.48
C PRO A 273 -30.67 -15.06 18.19
N SER A 274 -31.63 -14.46 18.91
CA SER A 274 -32.67 -15.23 19.57
C SER A 274 -33.61 -15.88 18.55
N ILE A 275 -34.48 -16.79 19.00
CA ILE A 275 -35.54 -17.34 18.14
C ILE A 275 -36.43 -16.23 17.60
N GLU A 276 -36.69 -15.21 18.41
CA GLU A 276 -37.48 -14.04 18.05
C GLU A 276 -36.76 -13.19 16.99
N ASP A 277 -35.44 -12.96 17.13
CA ASP A 277 -34.63 -12.23 16.12
C ASP A 277 -34.62 -12.95 14.76
N LEU A 278 -34.70 -14.28 14.77
CA LEU A 278 -34.74 -15.11 13.56
C LEU A 278 -36.16 -15.29 13.00
N ASN A 279 -37.19 -14.71 13.63
CA ASN A 279 -38.61 -14.94 13.31
C ASN A 279 -38.95 -16.44 13.25
N LEU A 280 -38.30 -17.25 14.09
CA LEU A 280 -38.60 -18.67 14.16
C LEU A 280 -39.91 -18.88 14.92
N PRO A 281 -40.75 -19.84 14.50
CA PRO A 281 -41.97 -20.15 15.23
C PRO A 281 -41.70 -20.58 16.67
N GLN A 282 -42.47 -20.04 17.61
CA GLN A 282 -42.26 -20.28 19.03
C GLN A 282 -42.42 -21.76 19.44
N TRP A 283 -43.23 -22.51 18.68
CA TRP A 283 -43.43 -23.95 18.90
C TRP A 283 -42.13 -24.77 18.77
N ILE A 284 -41.09 -24.25 18.10
CA ILE A 284 -39.80 -24.96 17.99
C ILE A 284 -39.14 -25.16 19.37
N LYS A 285 -39.36 -24.25 20.33
CA LYS A 285 -38.80 -24.36 21.69
C LYS A 285 -39.22 -25.65 22.39
N GLU A 286 -40.45 -26.11 22.14
CA GLU A 286 -40.99 -27.35 22.73
C GLU A 286 -40.22 -28.58 22.28
N PHE A 287 -39.79 -28.63 21.01
CA PHE A 287 -39.04 -29.75 20.44
C PHE A 287 -37.56 -29.73 20.82
N VAL A 288 -36.99 -28.53 20.93
CA VAL A 288 -35.56 -28.33 21.26
C VAL A 288 -35.24 -28.74 22.69
N LEU A 289 -36.20 -28.61 23.62
CA LEU A 289 -36.05 -28.98 25.03
C LEU A 289 -36.41 -30.45 25.33
N MET A 290 -36.79 -31.24 24.32
CA MET A 290 -37.07 -32.66 24.52
C MET A 290 -35.80 -33.42 24.93
N PRO A 291 -35.88 -34.40 25.86
CA PRO A 291 -34.71 -35.10 26.39
C PRO A 291 -34.00 -35.98 25.34
N GLN A 292 -34.68 -36.36 24.26
CA GLN A 292 -34.15 -37.17 23.17
C GLN A 292 -34.94 -36.93 21.88
N GLY A 293 -34.23 -36.87 20.74
CA GLY A 293 -34.82 -36.63 19.42
C GLY A 293 -33.77 -36.21 18.39
N LEU A 294 -34.14 -36.22 17.11
CA LEU A 294 -33.29 -35.78 16.01
C LEU A 294 -33.90 -34.56 15.33
N ILE A 295 -33.14 -33.46 15.26
CA ILE A 295 -33.53 -32.23 14.55
C ILE A 295 -32.58 -32.06 13.36
N ILE A 296 -33.14 -31.90 12.16
CA ILE A 296 -32.36 -31.68 10.93
C ILE A 296 -32.69 -30.30 10.37
N ILE A 297 -31.66 -29.47 10.20
CA ILE A 297 -31.76 -28.15 9.57
C ILE A 297 -31.07 -28.24 8.20
N SER A 298 -31.84 -28.09 7.12
CA SER A 298 -31.36 -28.24 5.74
C SER A 298 -31.63 -27.00 4.89
N GLY A 299 -30.90 -26.88 3.77
CA GLY A 299 -30.94 -25.73 2.86
C GLY A 299 -29.59 -25.44 2.20
N PRO A 300 -29.54 -24.59 1.15
CA PRO A 300 -28.31 -24.26 0.43
C PRO A 300 -27.29 -23.48 1.28
N ALA A 301 -26.04 -23.34 0.81
CA ALA A 301 -25.01 -22.54 1.47
C ALA A 301 -25.47 -21.08 1.68
N GLY A 302 -25.12 -20.47 2.81
CA GLY A 302 -25.47 -19.08 3.13
C GLY A 302 -26.91 -18.84 3.64
N HIS A 303 -27.79 -19.85 3.68
CA HIS A 303 -29.20 -19.69 4.08
C HIS A 303 -29.43 -19.80 5.61
N GLY A 304 -28.49 -19.34 6.43
CA GLY A 304 -28.71 -19.22 7.88
C GLY A 304 -28.74 -20.51 8.70
N LYS A 305 -28.56 -21.71 8.11
CA LYS A 305 -28.59 -23.00 8.86
C LYS A 305 -27.73 -23.03 10.12
N SER A 306 -26.46 -22.61 10.01
CA SER A 306 -25.53 -22.57 11.14
C SER A 306 -26.01 -21.58 12.21
N THR A 307 -26.59 -20.46 11.79
CA THR A 307 -27.17 -19.45 12.68
C THR A 307 -28.40 -19.99 13.40
N THR A 308 -29.31 -20.66 12.69
CA THR A 308 -30.49 -21.33 13.27
C THR A 308 -30.05 -22.40 14.27
N LEU A 309 -29.13 -23.28 13.89
CA LEU A 309 -28.64 -24.35 14.78
C LEU A 309 -28.01 -23.77 16.05
N ALA A 310 -27.21 -22.71 15.91
CA ALA A 310 -26.57 -22.08 17.04
C ALA A 310 -27.57 -21.40 17.99
N ALA A 311 -28.62 -20.76 17.46
CA ALA A 311 -29.72 -20.21 18.28
C ALA A 311 -30.50 -21.31 19.04
N LEU A 312 -30.73 -22.47 18.41
CA LEU A 312 -31.38 -23.60 19.10
C LEU A 312 -30.49 -24.20 20.19
N LEU A 313 -29.18 -24.32 19.93
CA LEU A 313 -28.20 -24.79 20.93
C LEU A 313 -28.12 -23.86 22.14
N ASP A 314 -28.20 -22.55 21.93
CA ASP A 314 -28.18 -21.56 22.99
C ASP A 314 -29.36 -21.71 23.97
N ILE A 315 -30.54 -22.05 23.45
CA ILE A 315 -31.72 -22.35 24.28
C ILE A 315 -31.50 -23.56 25.17
N ILE A 316 -30.90 -24.63 24.61
CA ILE A 316 -30.56 -25.84 25.38
C ILE A 316 -29.57 -25.49 26.50
N ASN A 317 -28.55 -24.69 26.20
CA ASN A 317 -27.54 -24.30 27.18
C ASN A 317 -28.09 -23.36 28.26
N SER A 318 -29.06 -22.51 27.92
CA SER A 318 -29.68 -21.54 28.84
C SER A 318 -30.79 -22.12 29.72
N ASN A 319 -31.30 -23.32 29.40
CA ASN A 319 -32.37 -24.01 30.14
C ASN A 319 -31.88 -25.32 30.80
N LYS A 320 -30.56 -25.45 31.00
CA LYS A 320 -29.95 -26.53 31.78
C LYS A 320 -29.87 -26.20 33.26
#